data_AF-A0A7W0JZC2-F1
#
_entry.id   AF-A0A7W0JZC2-F1
#
_cell.length_a   1.000
_cell.length_b   1.000
_cell.length_c   1.000
_cell.angle_alpha   90.00
_cell.angle_beta   90.00
_cell.angle_gamma   90.00
#
_symmetry.space_group_name_H-M   'P 1'
#
loop_
_entity.id
_entity.type
_entity.pdbx_description
1 polymer ?
#
loop_
_entity_poly.entity_id
_entity_poly.type
_entity_poly.pdbx_seq_one_letter_code
_entity_poly.pdbx_strand_id
1 'polypeptide(L)'
;MEIAYDLIEGGAGRVRLAVRTPPNILIRAPLGPLFARILLKLGPRRADRVMPLLRRLEVGDLTEYGLPAPEEGVFSRLMRLGVAPAIVDKEVIGAIKDRRIEIVGSVESLDDGGVALADGSRIEPEAVIAATGYRCALEPVVGHLDVLDERGVPMPPNGDEAAPGLRFIGYLPRPAHLGLIAREATHVAESIARAGSRSLASSRSIQTGRNPGRVTTRGDAGGSPSPHTRSPAARR
;
A
#
# COMPACT_ATOMS: atom_id res chain seq x y z
N MET A 1 1.58 -20.42 -1.03
CA MET A 1 2.71 -21.37 -1.12
C MET A 1 3.06 -21.89 0.27
N GLU A 2 3.35 -21.02 1.24
CA GLU A 2 3.56 -21.45 2.64
C GLU A 2 2.38 -22.25 3.20
N ILE A 3 1.14 -21.76 3.02
CA ILE A 3 -0.07 -22.52 3.42
C ILE A 3 -0.08 -23.95 2.83
N ALA A 4 0.37 -24.13 1.59
CA ALA A 4 0.42 -25.46 0.97
C ALA A 4 1.49 -26.35 1.62
N TYR A 5 2.61 -25.76 2.02
CA TYR A 5 3.66 -26.46 2.75
C TYR A 5 3.22 -26.81 4.19
N ASP A 6 2.63 -25.86 4.90
CA ASP A 6 2.09 -26.06 6.26
C ASP A 6 1.03 -27.16 6.30
N LEU A 7 0.20 -27.29 5.25
CA LEU A 7 -0.76 -28.39 5.15
C LEU A 7 -0.09 -29.76 5.06
N ILE A 8 1.01 -29.87 4.30
CA ILE A 8 1.78 -31.12 4.20
C ILE A 8 2.38 -31.47 5.56
N GLU A 9 3.02 -30.50 6.21
CA GLU A 9 3.61 -30.69 7.54
C GLU A 9 2.54 -30.96 8.61
N GLY A 10 1.32 -30.44 8.41
CA GLY A 10 0.14 -30.73 9.20
C GLY A 10 -0.51 -32.09 8.91
N GLY A 11 0.05 -32.90 8.00
CA GLY A 11 -0.40 -34.27 7.73
C GLY A 11 -1.45 -34.40 6.61
N ALA A 12 -1.66 -33.37 5.79
CA ALA A 12 -2.52 -33.49 4.62
C ALA A 12 -1.93 -34.53 3.64
N GLY A 13 -2.71 -35.57 3.31
CA GLY A 13 -2.24 -36.67 2.46
C GLY A 13 -1.99 -36.27 1.00
N ARG A 14 -2.62 -35.19 0.52
CA ARG A 14 -2.41 -34.66 -0.82
C ARG A 14 -2.67 -33.16 -0.87
N VAL A 15 -1.73 -32.39 -1.40
CA VAL A 15 -1.86 -30.93 -1.55
C VAL A 15 -1.62 -30.52 -2.99
N ARG A 16 -2.58 -29.77 -3.54
CA ARG A 16 -2.52 -29.21 -4.89
C ARG A 16 -2.54 -27.69 -4.83
N LEU A 17 -1.69 -27.04 -5.63
CA LEU A 17 -1.59 -25.60 -5.72
C LEU A 17 -1.93 -25.14 -7.14
N ALA A 18 -3.13 -24.57 -7.31
CA ALA A 18 -3.53 -23.96 -8.57
C ALA A 18 -2.94 -22.55 -8.70
N VAL A 19 -2.25 -22.28 -9.81
CA VAL A 19 -1.61 -20.98 -10.07
C VAL A 19 -2.06 -20.44 -11.43
N ARG A 20 -2.81 -19.33 -11.44
CA ARG A 20 -3.24 -18.67 -12.68
C ARG A 20 -2.11 -17.93 -13.38
N THR A 21 -1.30 -17.21 -12.61
CA THR A 21 -0.18 -16.44 -13.14
C THR A 21 1.05 -16.79 -12.31
N PRO A 22 2.11 -17.32 -12.92
CA PRO A 22 3.32 -17.65 -12.18
C PRO A 22 3.82 -16.46 -11.37
N PRO A 23 4.09 -16.64 -10.06
CA PRO A 23 4.63 -15.58 -9.23
C PRO A 23 6.13 -15.42 -9.48
N ASN A 24 6.63 -14.23 -9.22
CA ASN A 24 8.04 -14.05 -8.96
C ASN A 24 8.35 -14.66 -7.59
N ILE A 25 9.29 -15.61 -7.52
CA ILE A 25 9.63 -16.33 -6.29
C ILE A 25 10.99 -15.88 -5.79
N LEU A 26 11.09 -15.59 -4.48
CA LEU A 26 12.35 -15.33 -3.78
C LEU A 26 12.48 -16.26 -2.58
N ILE A 27 13.68 -16.74 -2.32
CA ILE A 27 13.97 -17.50 -1.11
C ILE A 27 14.11 -16.54 0.07
N ARG A 28 13.49 -16.90 1.20
CA ARG A 28 13.64 -16.17 2.44
C ARG A 28 15.11 -16.18 2.87
N ALA A 29 15.69 -14.99 3.02
CA ALA A 29 17.07 -14.81 3.43
C ALA A 29 17.19 -13.63 4.40
N PRO A 30 18.00 -13.73 5.48
CA PRO A 30 18.17 -12.65 6.46
C PRO A 30 18.60 -11.31 5.84
N LEU A 31 19.47 -11.35 4.84
CA LEU A 31 19.94 -10.15 4.14
C LEU A 31 19.09 -9.78 2.92
N GLY A 32 18.07 -10.58 2.58
CA GLY A 32 17.19 -10.34 1.42
C GLY A 32 16.59 -8.93 1.38
N PRO A 33 16.04 -8.39 2.50
CA PRO A 33 15.51 -7.04 2.53
C PRO A 33 16.56 -5.96 2.23
N LEU A 34 17.81 -6.15 2.67
CA LEU A 34 18.91 -5.22 2.40
C LEU A 34 19.26 -5.23 0.92
N PHE A 35 19.43 -6.41 0.32
CA PHE A 35 19.70 -6.55 -1.12
C PHE A 35 18.58 -5.94 -1.96
N ALA A 36 17.32 -6.23 -1.64
CA ALA A 36 16.18 -5.69 -2.36
C ALA A 36 16.13 -4.14 -2.32
N ARG A 37 16.50 -3.53 -1.19
CA ARG A 37 16.61 -2.07 -1.07
C ARG A 37 17.73 -1.48 -1.93
N ILE A 38 18.86 -2.17 -2.06
CA ILE A 38 19.98 -1.74 -2.92
C ILE A 38 19.56 -1.83 -4.39
N LEU A 39 18.95 -2.95 -4.78
CA LEU A 39 18.45 -3.19 -6.14
C LEU A 39 17.40 -2.14 -6.56
N LEU A 40 16.49 -1.74 -5.67
CA LEU A 40 15.54 -0.66 -5.94
C LEU A 40 16.21 0.65 -6.37
N LYS A 41 17.41 0.97 -5.85
CA LYS A 41 18.13 2.20 -6.21
C LYS A 41 18.66 2.16 -7.65
N LEU A 42 18.85 0.98 -8.24
CA LEU A 42 19.32 0.82 -9.61
C LEU A 42 18.22 1.05 -10.66
N GLY A 43 16.96 1.12 -10.23
CA GLY A 43 15.78 1.18 -11.08
C GLY A 43 15.32 -0.21 -11.56
N PRO A 44 14.02 -0.39 -11.84
CA PRO A 44 13.40 -1.70 -12.03
C PRO A 44 14.05 -2.51 -13.16
N ARG A 45 14.31 -1.89 -14.31
CA ARG A 45 14.93 -2.56 -15.47
C ARG A 45 16.33 -3.11 -15.20
N ARG A 46 17.14 -2.40 -14.39
CA ARG A 46 18.50 -2.86 -14.06
C ARG A 46 18.45 -3.94 -13.00
N ALA A 47 17.60 -3.75 -11.99
CA ALA A 47 17.38 -4.75 -10.95
C ALA A 47 16.91 -6.08 -11.53
N ASP A 48 15.95 -6.04 -12.46
CA ASP A 48 15.39 -7.25 -13.11
C ASP A 48 16.38 -7.97 -14.03
N ARG A 49 17.49 -7.35 -14.45
CA ARG A 49 18.56 -8.07 -15.17
C ARG A 49 19.41 -8.95 -14.25
N VAL A 50 19.45 -8.63 -12.96
CA VAL A 50 20.25 -9.37 -11.96
C VAL A 50 19.47 -10.57 -11.42
N MET A 51 18.16 -10.42 -11.28
CA MET A 51 17.29 -11.41 -10.62
C MET A 51 17.21 -12.80 -11.27
N PRO A 52 17.27 -12.97 -12.61
CA PRO A 52 17.19 -14.29 -13.23
C PRO A 52 18.32 -15.23 -12.80
N LEU A 53 19.54 -14.70 -12.61
CA LEU A 53 20.68 -15.48 -12.15
C LEU A 53 20.47 -15.98 -10.71
N LEU A 54 20.10 -15.07 -9.80
CA LEU A 54 19.77 -15.41 -8.41
C LEU A 54 18.65 -16.45 -8.35
N ARG A 55 17.56 -16.24 -9.11
CA ARG A 55 16.45 -17.19 -9.17
C ARG A 55 16.90 -18.56 -9.66
N ARG A 56 17.70 -18.64 -10.72
CA ARG A 56 18.21 -19.92 -11.23
C ARG A 56 19.09 -20.65 -10.21
N LEU A 57 19.85 -19.91 -9.40
CA LEU A 57 20.69 -20.47 -8.34
C LEU A 57 19.89 -20.93 -7.13
N GLU A 58 18.92 -20.14 -6.67
CA GLU A 58 18.19 -20.39 -5.43
C GLU A 58 16.96 -21.28 -5.60
N VAL A 59 16.22 -21.09 -6.68
CA VAL A 59 14.95 -21.81 -6.97
C VAL A 59 15.17 -22.89 -8.03
N GLY A 60 15.94 -22.58 -9.07
CA GLY A 60 16.11 -23.43 -10.25
C GLY A 60 14.98 -23.26 -11.26
N ASP A 61 14.91 -24.18 -12.23
CA ASP A 61 13.81 -24.26 -13.17
C ASP A 61 12.68 -25.09 -12.58
N LEU A 62 11.46 -24.52 -12.54
CA LEU A 62 10.26 -25.20 -12.05
C LEU A 62 9.27 -25.52 -13.18
N THR A 63 9.67 -25.34 -14.43
CA THR A 63 8.80 -25.52 -15.62
C THR A 63 8.26 -26.94 -15.71
N GLU A 64 9.10 -27.96 -15.45
CA GLU A 64 8.66 -29.38 -15.46
C GLU A 64 7.63 -29.71 -14.37
N TYR A 65 7.54 -28.87 -13.32
CA TYR A 65 6.58 -28.99 -12.24
C TYR A 65 5.37 -28.09 -12.46
N GLY A 66 5.18 -27.51 -13.65
CA GLY A 66 4.02 -26.67 -13.98
C GLY A 66 4.10 -25.23 -13.46
N LEU A 67 5.27 -24.77 -12.97
CA LEU A 67 5.44 -23.42 -12.41
C LEU A 67 6.57 -22.65 -13.12
N PRO A 68 6.39 -22.27 -14.40
CA PRO A 68 7.44 -21.61 -15.17
C PRO A 68 7.79 -20.22 -14.63
N ALA A 69 8.91 -19.70 -15.12
CA ALA A 69 9.29 -18.30 -14.92
C ALA A 69 8.20 -17.33 -15.39
N PRO A 70 7.81 -16.32 -14.59
CA PRO A 70 7.11 -15.17 -15.16
C PRO A 70 8.03 -14.41 -16.11
N GLU A 71 7.46 -13.89 -17.20
CA GLU A 71 8.19 -13.05 -18.17
C GLU A 71 8.60 -11.70 -17.57
N GLU A 72 7.72 -11.12 -16.75
CA GLU A 72 7.97 -9.84 -16.09
C GLU A 72 8.75 -10.04 -14.78
N GLY A 73 9.87 -9.33 -14.66
CA GLY A 73 10.74 -9.37 -13.50
C GLY A 73 10.11 -8.82 -12.22
N VAL A 74 10.72 -9.18 -11.09
CA VAL A 74 10.25 -8.88 -9.73
C VAL A 74 9.97 -7.40 -9.52
N PHE A 75 10.92 -6.53 -9.90
CA PHE A 75 10.85 -5.11 -9.60
C PHE A 75 9.95 -4.37 -10.58
N SER A 76 9.95 -4.74 -11.86
CA SER A 76 9.01 -4.17 -12.84
C SER A 76 7.57 -4.49 -12.46
N ARG A 77 7.28 -5.75 -12.11
CA ARG A 77 5.93 -6.17 -11.68
C ARG A 77 5.50 -5.46 -10.39
N LEU A 78 6.40 -5.34 -9.42
CA LEU A 78 6.13 -4.60 -8.18
C LEU A 78 5.80 -3.13 -8.45
N MET A 79 6.56 -2.44 -9.30
CA MET A 79 6.32 -1.02 -9.59
C MET A 79 5.05 -0.78 -10.42
N ARG A 80 4.72 -1.70 -11.33
CA ARG A 80 3.55 -1.58 -12.21
C ARG A 80 2.25 -1.97 -11.49
N LEU A 81 2.26 -3.10 -10.77
CA LEU A 81 1.08 -3.72 -10.19
C LEU A 81 0.97 -3.59 -8.67
N GLY A 82 2.02 -3.17 -7.97
CA GLY A 82 2.06 -3.23 -6.50
C GLY A 82 2.13 -4.67 -5.95
N VAL A 83 2.35 -5.67 -6.82
CA VAL A 83 2.36 -7.08 -6.46
C VAL A 83 3.76 -7.49 -6.02
N ALA A 84 3.90 -7.86 -4.75
CA ALA A 84 5.14 -8.40 -4.19
C ALA A 84 5.44 -9.80 -4.72
N PRO A 85 6.72 -10.20 -4.78
CA PRO A 85 7.08 -11.59 -5.02
C PRO A 85 6.58 -12.50 -3.90
N ALA A 86 6.36 -13.78 -4.23
CA ALA A 86 6.20 -14.83 -3.24
C ALA A 86 7.54 -15.08 -2.55
N ILE A 87 7.64 -14.72 -1.27
CA ILE A 87 8.81 -15.02 -0.44
C ILE A 87 8.52 -16.35 0.27
N VAL A 88 9.30 -17.38 -0.08
CA VAL A 88 9.11 -18.74 0.43
C VAL A 88 10.38 -19.30 1.04
N ASP A 89 10.24 -20.25 1.94
CA ASP A 89 11.38 -21.04 2.40
C ASP A 89 11.86 -22.05 1.34
N LYS A 90 13.08 -22.59 1.50
CA LYS A 90 13.67 -23.54 0.54
C LYS A 90 12.91 -24.86 0.53
N GLU A 91 12.34 -25.22 1.67
CA GLU A 91 11.56 -26.41 1.94
C GLU A 91 10.29 -26.43 1.07
N VAL A 92 9.69 -25.28 0.81
CA VAL A 92 8.56 -25.14 -0.13
C VAL A 92 8.98 -25.51 -1.55
N ILE A 93 10.16 -25.05 -1.99
CA ILE A 93 10.70 -25.41 -3.31
C ILE A 93 11.04 -26.90 -3.37
N GLY A 94 11.61 -27.44 -2.30
CA GLY A 94 11.85 -28.88 -2.16
C GLY A 94 10.55 -29.68 -2.29
N ALA A 95 9.50 -29.29 -1.55
CA ALA A 95 8.20 -29.96 -1.60
C ALA A 95 7.55 -29.93 -2.99
N ILE A 96 7.74 -28.86 -3.78
CA ILE A 96 7.31 -28.82 -5.19
C ILE A 96 8.12 -29.81 -6.03
N LYS A 97 9.45 -29.80 -5.89
CA LYS A 97 10.35 -30.69 -6.65
C LYS A 97 10.12 -32.18 -6.32
N ASP A 98 9.80 -32.47 -5.08
CA ASP A 98 9.45 -33.81 -4.60
C ASP A 98 7.99 -34.20 -4.94
N ARG A 99 7.23 -33.30 -5.61
CA ARG A 99 5.80 -33.47 -5.93
C ARG A 99 4.90 -33.69 -4.71
N ARG A 100 5.36 -33.32 -3.50
CA ARG A 100 4.49 -33.24 -2.32
C ARG A 100 3.48 -32.10 -2.45
N ILE A 101 3.89 -31.00 -3.10
CA ILE A 101 2.98 -29.95 -3.61
C ILE A 101 2.83 -30.17 -5.11
N GLU A 102 1.65 -30.61 -5.54
CA GLU A 102 1.30 -30.76 -6.95
C GLU A 102 0.85 -29.41 -7.52
N ILE A 103 1.60 -28.81 -8.44
CA ILE A 103 1.09 -27.65 -9.18
C ILE A 103 0.09 -28.13 -10.21
N VAL A 104 -1.07 -27.50 -10.26
CA VAL A 104 -2.16 -27.87 -11.17
C VAL A 104 -2.62 -26.67 -11.99
N GLY A 105 -3.37 -26.94 -13.07
CA GLY A 105 -3.99 -25.91 -13.89
C GLY A 105 -4.79 -24.90 -13.06
N SER A 106 -4.97 -23.70 -13.58
CA SER A 106 -5.78 -22.69 -12.90
C SER A 106 -7.23 -23.15 -12.79
N VAL A 107 -7.88 -22.82 -11.68
CA VAL A 107 -9.32 -23.08 -11.50
C VAL A 107 -10.14 -22.28 -12.51
N GLU A 108 -11.00 -22.98 -13.26
CA GLU A 108 -11.99 -22.40 -14.18
C GLU A 108 -13.36 -22.32 -13.54
N SER A 109 -13.78 -23.38 -12.85
CA SER A 109 -15.06 -23.42 -12.14
C SER A 109 -15.01 -24.34 -10.92
N LEU A 110 -15.92 -24.09 -9.99
CA LEU A 110 -16.16 -24.88 -8.79
C LEU A 110 -17.66 -25.16 -8.72
N ASP A 111 -18.04 -26.42 -8.56
CA ASP A 111 -19.42 -26.86 -8.38
C ASP A 111 -19.49 -28.08 -7.44
N ASP A 112 -20.69 -28.65 -7.29
CA ASP A 112 -20.96 -29.78 -6.40
C ASP A 112 -20.14 -31.04 -6.70
N GLY A 113 -19.63 -31.19 -7.93
CA GLY A 113 -18.75 -32.30 -8.29
C GLY A 113 -17.25 -31.95 -8.23
N GLY A 114 -16.86 -30.81 -7.65
CA GLY A 114 -15.47 -30.43 -7.44
C GLY A 114 -14.98 -29.27 -8.32
N VAL A 115 -13.70 -29.29 -8.66
CA VAL A 115 -12.98 -28.19 -9.32
C VAL A 115 -12.63 -28.58 -10.75
N ALA A 116 -13.05 -27.78 -11.72
CA ALA A 116 -12.58 -27.88 -13.11
C ALA A 116 -11.34 -27.00 -13.30
N LEU A 117 -10.31 -27.57 -13.91
CA LEU A 117 -9.02 -26.92 -14.15
C LEU A 117 -8.82 -26.59 -15.63
N ALA A 118 -7.99 -25.59 -15.91
CA ALA A 118 -7.72 -25.10 -17.26
C ALA A 118 -7.01 -26.10 -18.20
N ASP A 119 -6.53 -27.22 -17.66
CA ASP A 119 -6.02 -28.34 -18.46
C ASP A 119 -7.12 -29.35 -18.86
N GLY A 120 -8.39 -29.04 -18.54
CA GLY A 120 -9.55 -29.89 -18.79
C GLY A 120 -9.74 -31.00 -17.75
N SER A 121 -8.84 -31.13 -16.77
CA SER A 121 -9.00 -32.11 -15.71
C SER A 121 -9.97 -31.64 -14.61
N ARG A 122 -10.48 -32.60 -13.85
CA ARG A 122 -11.32 -32.37 -12.68
C ARG A 122 -10.68 -32.98 -11.44
N ILE A 123 -10.73 -32.24 -10.33
CA ILE A 123 -10.28 -32.70 -9.02
C ILE A 123 -11.38 -32.51 -7.98
N GLU A 124 -11.45 -33.43 -7.02
CA GLU A 124 -12.41 -33.42 -5.92
C GLU A 124 -11.65 -33.28 -4.59
N PRO A 125 -11.23 -32.06 -4.20
CA PRO A 125 -10.56 -31.85 -2.93
C PRO A 125 -11.57 -31.83 -1.77
N GLU A 126 -11.17 -32.31 -0.61
CA GLU A 126 -11.97 -32.24 0.63
C GLU A 126 -12.14 -30.79 1.13
N ALA A 127 -11.18 -29.91 0.80
CA ALA A 127 -11.19 -28.50 1.16
C ALA A 127 -10.55 -27.64 0.07
N VAL A 128 -11.07 -26.43 -0.10
CA VAL A 128 -10.51 -25.40 -1.00
C VAL A 128 -10.14 -24.17 -0.17
N ILE A 129 -8.88 -23.74 -0.27
CA ILE A 129 -8.39 -22.54 0.42
C ILE A 129 -8.12 -21.45 -0.62
N ALA A 130 -8.91 -20.38 -0.59
CA ALA A 130 -8.74 -19.22 -1.45
C ALA A 130 -7.63 -18.30 -0.91
N ALA A 131 -6.38 -18.60 -1.27
CA ALA A 131 -5.21 -17.78 -0.94
C ALA A 131 -4.95 -16.67 -1.97
N THR A 132 -5.98 -15.92 -2.37
CA THR A 132 -5.95 -14.97 -3.51
C THR A 132 -5.53 -13.55 -3.13
N GLY A 133 -5.11 -13.33 -1.88
CA GLY A 133 -4.62 -12.04 -1.38
C GLY A 133 -5.74 -11.11 -0.91
N TYR A 134 -5.41 -9.83 -0.77
CA TYR A 134 -6.31 -8.79 -0.25
C TYR A 134 -6.33 -7.58 -1.20
N ARG A 135 -7.40 -6.79 -1.11
CA ARG A 135 -7.50 -5.47 -1.75
C ARG A 135 -7.54 -4.36 -0.70
N CYS A 136 -7.16 -3.15 -1.09
CA CYS A 136 -7.44 -1.98 -0.27
C CYS A 136 -8.96 -1.78 -0.16
N ALA A 137 -9.43 -1.29 0.98
CA ALA A 137 -10.86 -1.15 1.28
C ALA A 137 -11.11 0.10 2.14
N LEU A 138 -10.59 1.25 1.69
CA LEU A 138 -10.65 2.52 2.40
C LEU A 138 -11.83 3.41 1.97
N GLU A 139 -12.50 3.04 0.87
CA GLU A 139 -13.61 3.79 0.28
C GLU A 139 -14.72 4.11 1.29
N PRO A 140 -15.15 3.19 2.17
CA PRO A 140 -16.17 3.49 3.17
C PRO A 140 -15.76 4.54 4.22
N VAL A 141 -14.45 4.77 4.39
CA VAL A 141 -13.91 5.66 5.43
C VAL A 141 -13.52 7.02 4.85
N VAL A 142 -12.82 7.04 3.72
CA VAL A 142 -12.22 8.25 3.14
C VAL A 142 -12.53 8.43 1.66
N GLY A 143 -13.36 7.57 1.06
CA GLY A 143 -13.67 7.63 -0.37
C GLY A 143 -14.34 8.94 -0.80
N HIS A 144 -15.05 9.59 0.11
CA HIS A 144 -15.70 10.90 -0.11
C HIS A 144 -14.73 12.09 -0.13
N LEU A 145 -13.43 11.86 0.11
CA LEU A 145 -12.41 12.91 0.14
C LEU A 145 -11.58 12.98 -1.15
N ASP A 146 -11.87 12.15 -2.15
CA ASP A 146 -11.12 12.05 -3.41
C ASP A 146 -9.61 11.79 -3.22
N VAL A 147 -9.26 11.07 -2.14
CA VAL A 147 -7.86 10.74 -1.76
C VAL A 147 -7.42 9.33 -2.14
N LEU A 148 -8.21 8.60 -2.94
CA LEU A 148 -7.92 7.23 -3.33
C LEU A 148 -7.81 7.12 -4.86
N ASP A 149 -6.93 6.26 -5.36
CA ASP A 149 -6.87 5.89 -6.78
C ASP A 149 -8.01 4.91 -7.15
N GLU A 150 -8.09 4.55 -8.43
CA GLU A 150 -9.09 3.59 -8.95
C GLU A 150 -9.02 2.19 -8.31
N ARG A 151 -7.93 1.87 -7.61
CA ARG A 151 -7.72 0.60 -6.90
C ARG A 151 -7.98 0.73 -5.38
N GLY A 152 -8.49 1.88 -4.94
CA GLY A 152 -8.72 2.18 -3.53
C GLY A 152 -7.46 2.51 -2.75
N VAL A 153 -6.31 2.72 -3.43
CA VAL A 153 -5.02 2.99 -2.77
C VAL A 153 -4.88 4.49 -2.50
N PRO A 154 -4.42 4.90 -1.31
CA PRO A 154 -4.25 6.32 -1.00
C PRO A 154 -3.31 7.09 -1.92
N MET A 155 -3.69 8.33 -2.20
CA MET A 155 -2.95 9.30 -3.00
C MET A 155 -2.77 10.60 -2.20
N PRO A 156 -1.53 10.98 -1.83
CA PRO A 156 -0.28 10.26 -2.06
C PRO A 156 -0.07 9.10 -1.05
N PRO A 157 0.63 8.01 -1.43
CA PRO A 157 0.78 6.79 -0.60
C PRO A 157 1.96 6.82 0.39
N ASN A 158 2.67 7.95 0.51
CA ASN A 158 4.03 8.07 1.06
C ASN A 158 4.12 8.91 2.35
N GLY A 159 2.99 9.19 3.01
CA GLY A 159 2.92 10.04 4.20
C GLY A 159 2.75 11.54 3.93
N ASP A 160 2.81 11.96 2.67
CA ASP A 160 2.44 13.34 2.30
C ASP A 160 0.96 13.60 2.60
N GLU A 161 0.59 14.88 2.68
CA GLU A 161 -0.76 15.28 3.07
C GLU A 161 -1.73 15.04 1.91
N ALA A 162 -2.70 14.15 2.13
CA ALA A 162 -3.71 13.80 1.14
C ALA A 162 -4.91 14.74 1.20
N ALA A 163 -5.27 15.17 2.41
CA ALA A 163 -6.26 16.20 2.70
C ALA A 163 -5.86 16.91 4.00
N PRO A 164 -6.41 18.08 4.36
CA PRO A 164 -6.04 18.79 5.58
C PRO A 164 -6.07 17.90 6.83
N GLY A 165 -4.90 17.65 7.42
CA GLY A 165 -4.73 16.79 8.59
C GLY A 165 -4.76 15.27 8.32
N LEU A 166 -4.96 14.83 7.08
CA LEU A 166 -5.04 13.42 6.68
C LEU A 166 -3.79 12.99 5.91
N ARG A 167 -3.18 11.89 6.38
CA ARG A 167 -1.95 11.30 5.82
C ARG A 167 -2.04 9.78 5.85
N PHE A 168 -1.43 9.13 4.87
CA PHE A 168 -1.41 7.67 4.75
C PHE A 168 0.02 7.16 4.76
N ILE A 169 0.32 6.17 5.60
CA ILE A 169 1.64 5.52 5.68
C ILE A 169 1.49 4.02 5.43
N GLY A 170 2.52 3.38 4.86
CA GLY A 170 2.51 1.94 4.58
C GLY A 170 1.71 1.51 3.37
N TYR A 171 1.41 2.44 2.45
CA TYR A 171 0.76 2.13 1.17
C TYR A 171 1.73 2.12 -0.01
N LEU A 172 3.02 2.37 0.23
CA LEU A 172 4.05 2.31 -0.80
C LEU A 172 4.58 0.86 -0.95
N PRO A 173 4.33 0.19 -2.10
CA PRO A 173 4.69 -1.21 -2.28
C PRO A 173 6.21 -1.34 -2.51
N ARG A 174 6.98 -1.48 -1.41
CA ARG A 174 8.44 -1.66 -1.46
C ARG A 174 8.95 -2.75 -0.52
N PRO A 175 10.04 -3.44 -0.90
CA PRO A 175 10.81 -4.29 0.01
C PRO A 175 11.17 -3.59 1.32
N ALA A 176 11.35 -4.41 2.37
CA ALA A 176 11.67 -3.94 3.72
C ALA A 176 10.64 -2.95 4.29
N HIS A 177 9.36 -3.28 4.11
CA HIS A 177 8.23 -2.40 4.36
C HIS A 177 8.23 -1.79 5.77
N LEU A 178 8.54 -2.58 6.81
CA LEU A 178 8.57 -2.11 8.19
C LEU A 178 9.52 -0.93 8.41
N GLY A 179 10.74 -1.01 7.86
CA GLY A 179 11.74 0.05 7.99
C GLY A 179 11.39 1.30 7.20
N LEU A 180 10.59 1.17 6.14
CA LEU A 180 10.03 2.30 5.39
C LEU A 180 8.90 2.96 6.19
N ILE A 181 7.93 2.18 6.66
CA ILE A 181 6.80 2.67 7.48
C ILE A 181 7.31 3.43 8.70
N ALA A 182 8.33 2.91 9.38
CA ALA A 182 8.93 3.60 10.52
C ALA A 182 9.44 5.00 10.15
N ARG A 183 10.09 5.14 8.99
CA ARG A 183 10.59 6.44 8.51
C ARG A 183 9.46 7.36 8.08
N GLU A 184 8.45 6.84 7.38
CA GLU A 184 7.25 7.59 7.01
C GLU A 184 6.55 8.11 8.27
N ALA A 185 6.37 7.26 9.29
CA ALA A 185 5.76 7.62 10.56
C ALA A 185 6.54 8.74 11.27
N THR A 186 7.87 8.64 11.37
CA THR A 186 8.70 9.70 11.94
C THR A 186 8.54 11.01 11.17
N HIS A 187 8.63 10.95 9.83
CA HIS A 187 8.51 12.13 8.99
C HIS A 187 7.15 12.82 9.14
N VAL A 188 6.07 12.03 9.14
CA VAL A 188 4.70 12.50 9.36
C VAL A 188 4.54 13.15 10.72
N ALA A 189 5.01 12.50 11.78
CA ALA A 189 4.92 13.02 13.14
C ALA A 189 5.62 14.38 13.28
N GLU A 190 6.83 14.51 12.74
CA GLU A 190 7.55 15.79 12.74
C GLU A 190 6.82 16.88 11.93
N SER A 191 6.23 16.51 10.79
CA SER A 191 5.46 17.46 9.96
C SER A 191 4.26 18.01 10.72
N ILE A 192 3.52 17.13 11.41
CA ILE A 192 2.39 17.49 12.26
C ILE A 192 2.83 18.41 13.41
N ALA A 193 3.91 18.06 14.13
CA ALA A 193 4.42 18.87 15.24
C ALA A 193 4.82 20.29 14.80
N ARG A 194 5.47 20.41 13.64
CA ARG A 194 5.82 21.72 13.04
C ARG A 194 4.58 22.52 12.66
N ALA A 195 3.56 21.89 12.08
CA ALA A 195 2.30 22.56 11.71
C ALA A 195 1.53 23.04 12.95
N GLY A 196 1.43 22.22 13.99
CA GLY A 196 0.79 22.59 15.26
C GLY A 196 1.48 23.78 15.94
N SER A 197 2.82 23.78 15.95
CA SER A 197 3.61 24.88 16.52
C SER A 197 3.38 26.22 15.80
N ARG A 198 3.26 26.20 14.47
CA ARG A 198 2.95 27.40 13.66
C ARG A 198 1.53 27.91 13.87
N SER A 199 0.56 27.00 13.98
CA SER A 199 -0.84 27.35 14.28
C SER A 199 -0.98 28.02 15.66
N LEU A 200 -0.29 27.48 16.66
CA LEU A 200 -0.23 28.05 18.02
C LEU A 200 0.45 29.43 18.04
N ALA A 201 1.54 29.61 17.29
CA ALA A 201 2.23 30.89 17.18
C ALA A 201 1.39 31.98 16.48
N SER A 202 0.69 31.63 15.39
CA SER A 202 -0.25 32.52 14.69
C SER A 202 -1.46 32.89 15.55
N SER A 203 -1.97 31.95 16.35
CA SER A 203 -3.09 32.21 17.25
C SER A 203 -2.70 33.18 18.37
N ARG A 204 -1.48 33.05 18.91
CA ARG A 204 -0.93 33.98 19.92
C ARG A 204 -0.69 35.39 19.37
N SER A 205 -0.20 35.53 18.13
CA SER A 205 0.01 36.86 17.52
C SER A 205 -1.29 37.58 17.19
N ILE A 206 -2.33 36.85 16.77
CA ILE A 206 -3.68 37.43 16.57
C ILE A 206 -4.28 37.88 17.92
N GLN A 207 -4.03 37.13 18.99
CA GLN A 207 -4.55 37.46 20.33
C GLN A 207 -3.81 38.66 20.96
N THR A 208 -2.50 38.83 20.72
CA THR A 208 -1.74 39.99 21.20
C THR A 208 -1.94 41.26 20.35
N GLY A 209 -2.35 41.14 19.09
CA GLY A 209 -2.71 42.28 18.23
C GLY A 209 -4.12 42.86 18.49
N ARG A 210 -4.98 42.13 19.20
CA ARG A 210 -6.34 42.56 19.54
C ARG A 210 -6.35 43.14 20.96
N ASN A 211 -5.83 44.36 21.12
CA ASN A 211 -5.91 45.10 22.38
C ASN A 211 -7.25 45.89 22.43
N PRO A 212 -8.27 45.50 23.23
CA PRO A 212 -9.52 46.25 23.36
C PRO A 212 -9.36 47.39 24.39
N GLY A 213 -8.36 48.24 24.19
CA GLY A 213 -7.88 49.15 25.23
C GLY A 213 -7.30 50.45 24.71
N ARG A 214 -8.04 51.17 23.87
CA ARG A 214 -7.84 52.63 23.71
C ARG A 214 -9.13 53.35 23.37
N VAL A 215 -10.03 53.41 24.35
CA VAL A 215 -11.00 54.50 24.42
C VAL A 215 -10.19 55.73 24.85
N THR A 216 -9.82 56.59 23.90
CA THR A 216 -9.38 57.94 24.24
C THR A 216 -10.61 58.80 24.45
N THR A 217 -11.02 58.95 25.70
CA THR A 217 -11.90 60.04 26.13
C THR A 217 -11.16 61.36 25.98
N ARG A 218 -11.66 62.25 25.14
CA ARG A 218 -11.46 63.70 25.24
C ARG A 218 -12.83 64.38 25.18
N GLY A 219 -13.32 64.83 26.34
CA GLY A 219 -14.18 66.02 26.41
C GLY A 219 -13.30 67.28 26.30
N ASP A 220 -13.80 68.48 26.07
CA ASP A 220 -15.14 68.99 25.81
C ASP A 220 -14.98 70.46 25.36
N ALA A 221 -16.07 71.08 24.91
CA ALA A 221 -16.33 72.53 24.75
C ALA A 221 -16.19 73.18 23.35
N GLY A 222 -17.36 73.52 22.78
CA GLY A 222 -17.63 74.89 22.31
C GLY A 222 -18.08 75.06 20.85
N GLY A 223 -19.40 75.21 20.63
CA GLY A 223 -19.93 75.92 19.46
C GLY A 223 -21.12 75.27 18.75
N SER A 224 -22.29 75.89 18.87
CA SER A 224 -23.53 75.67 18.08
C SER A 224 -24.01 77.05 17.58
N PRO A 225 -24.97 77.21 16.63
CA PRO A 225 -25.67 76.20 15.79
C PRO A 225 -25.90 76.57 14.27
N SER A 226 -26.18 75.54 13.44
CA SER A 226 -27.23 75.45 12.38
C SER A 226 -27.28 76.38 11.12
N PRO A 227 -28.09 76.08 10.07
CA PRO A 227 -28.74 74.82 9.61
C PRO A 227 -28.71 74.59 8.05
N HIS A 228 -29.44 73.54 7.58
CA HIS A 228 -29.85 73.16 6.21
C HIS A 228 -29.06 71.99 5.58
N THR A 229 -29.61 70.91 4.98
CA THR A 229 -30.99 70.51 4.61
C THR A 229 -31.01 69.01 4.18
N ARG A 230 -32.13 68.32 4.47
CA ARG A 230 -32.84 67.23 3.73
C ARG A 230 -32.20 65.83 3.49
N SER A 231 -32.75 64.85 4.21
CA SER A 231 -33.58 63.66 3.82
C SER A 231 -33.25 62.71 2.63
N PRO A 232 -33.76 61.45 2.63
CA PRO A 232 -33.11 60.23 2.11
C PRO A 232 -33.81 59.52 0.92
N ALA A 233 -33.18 58.47 0.37
CA ALA A 233 -33.80 57.28 -0.25
C ALA A 233 -32.72 56.18 -0.41
N ALA A 234 -32.82 54.91 0.00
CA ALA A 234 -33.86 53.87 -0.02
C ALA A 234 -33.93 53.08 -1.35
N ARG A 235 -33.89 51.73 -1.20
CA ARG A 235 -34.30 50.64 -2.13
C ARG A 235 -33.31 50.33 -3.27
N ARG A 236 -33.09 49.09 -3.70
CA ARG A 236 -33.73 47.78 -3.48
C ARG A 236 -32.72 46.71 -3.89
#